data_AF-A0A645A254-F1
#
_entry.id   AF-A0A645A254-F1
#
_cell.length_a   1.000
_cell.length_b   1.000
_cell.length_c   1.000
_cell.angle_alpha   90.00
_cell.angle_beta   90.00
_cell.angle_gamma   90.00
#
_symmetry.space_group_name_H-M   'P 1'
#
loop_
_entity.id
_entity.type
_entity.pdbx_description
1 polymer ?
#
loop_
_entity_poly.entity_id
_entity_poly.type
_entity_poly.pdbx_seq_one_letter_code
_entity_poly.pdbx_strand_id
1 'polypeptide(L)'
;MLTAPTTAVFNGLPDSEKQFNTGFKLKFFGDGMESEAEIAGRKVYKVPIMEGDFVTEDNIGAVAGIAGGNFFIFGDSQMSALTAAEVAVDAISELEGTITPFPGGIVASGSKSGANKYKFLKATANEKFCPSIKDKVENSEIPADVNAVYEIVINGLDEASIKAAMKAGIEAAVTVPGIKKISAGNYGGKLGKYQFKLHDLF
;
A
#
# COMPACT_ATOMS: atom_id res chain seq x y z
N MET A 1 -11.43 14.78 -5.44
CA MET A 1 -10.92 16.01 -4.80
C MET A 1 -11.77 17.20 -5.19
N LEU A 2 -11.79 17.68 -6.44
CA LEU A 2 -12.57 18.86 -6.84
C LEU A 2 -14.01 18.96 -6.29
N THR A 3 -14.75 17.84 -6.25
CA THR A 3 -16.14 17.81 -5.74
C THR A 3 -16.27 17.58 -4.24
N ALA A 4 -15.15 17.38 -3.53
CA ALA A 4 -15.12 17.16 -2.09
C ALA A 4 -14.98 18.50 -1.35
N PRO A 5 -15.74 18.72 -0.26
CA PRO A 5 -15.79 20.01 0.41
C PRO A 5 -14.42 20.51 0.89
N THR A 6 -14.17 21.81 0.73
CA THR A 6 -13.01 22.57 1.25
C THR A 6 -11.64 22.16 0.70
N THR A 7 -11.59 21.27 -0.30
CA THR A 7 -10.31 20.68 -0.70
C THR A 7 -9.47 21.62 -1.56
N ALA A 8 -8.15 21.47 -1.43
CA ALA A 8 -7.16 21.97 -2.37
C ALA A 8 -6.18 20.85 -2.71
N VAL A 9 -5.60 20.87 -3.91
CA VAL A 9 -4.65 19.85 -4.38
C VAL A 9 -3.30 20.51 -4.67
N PHE A 10 -2.25 20.02 -4.01
CA PHE A 10 -0.87 20.45 -4.22
C PHE A 10 -0.01 19.28 -4.66
N ASN A 11 1.09 19.60 -5.34
CA ASN A 11 2.05 18.64 -5.85
C ASN A 11 2.90 18.07 -4.69
N GLY A 12 2.73 16.78 -4.43
CA GLY A 12 3.53 16.04 -3.46
C GLY A 12 4.94 15.68 -3.94
N LEU A 13 5.23 15.82 -5.23
CA LEU A 13 6.54 15.51 -5.84
C LEU A 13 6.99 16.64 -6.77
N PRO A 14 7.18 17.87 -6.25
CA PRO A 14 7.49 19.04 -7.07
C PRO A 14 8.83 18.91 -7.81
N ASP A 15 9.79 18.20 -7.22
CA ASP A 15 11.14 18.02 -7.79
C ASP A 15 11.26 16.83 -8.74
N SER A 16 10.16 16.10 -9.01
CA SER A 16 10.20 14.96 -9.92
C SER A 16 10.29 15.40 -11.39
N GLU A 17 11.07 14.67 -12.19
CA GLU A 17 11.25 14.94 -13.63
C GLU A 17 9.92 14.79 -14.40
N LYS A 18 9.13 13.77 -14.06
CA LYS A 18 7.85 13.52 -14.72
C LYS A 18 6.76 14.31 -14.03
N GLN A 19 6.27 15.33 -14.72
CA GLN A 19 5.17 16.18 -14.27
C GLN A 19 3.94 15.98 -15.17
N PHE A 20 2.77 15.85 -14.56
CA PHE A 20 1.48 15.86 -15.25
C PHE A 20 0.77 17.19 -15.00
N ASN A 21 0.40 17.89 -16.07
CA ASN A 21 -0.34 19.16 -16.02
C ASN A 21 -1.83 18.99 -15.65
N THR A 22 -2.11 18.20 -14.61
CA THR A 22 -3.46 17.86 -14.18
C THR A 22 -4.22 19.09 -13.70
N GLY A 23 -3.58 20.01 -12.97
CA GLY A 23 -4.21 21.26 -12.55
C GLY A 23 -4.58 22.15 -13.73
N PHE A 24 -3.66 22.28 -14.70
CA PHE A 24 -3.95 22.99 -15.96
C PHE A 24 -5.17 22.42 -16.69
N LYS A 25 -5.36 21.09 -16.68
CA LYS A 25 -6.54 20.46 -17.32
C LYS A 25 -7.81 20.67 -16.50
N LEU A 26 -7.71 20.61 -15.17
CA LEU A 26 -8.87 20.78 -14.29
C LEU A 26 -9.40 22.21 -14.28
N LYS A 27 -8.54 23.22 -14.51
CA LYS A 27 -8.97 24.62 -14.51
C LYS A 27 -10.08 24.94 -15.50
N PHE A 28 -10.13 24.23 -16.63
CA PHE A 28 -11.16 24.42 -17.67
C PHE A 28 -12.57 24.07 -17.18
N PHE A 29 -12.73 23.40 -16.04
CA PHE A 29 -14.04 23.25 -15.40
C PHE A 29 -14.65 24.59 -14.97
N GLY A 30 -13.82 25.63 -14.79
CA GLY A 30 -14.25 26.99 -14.52
C GLY A 30 -14.87 27.72 -15.72
N ASP A 31 -14.86 27.12 -16.91
CA ASP A 31 -15.50 27.63 -18.13
C ASP A 31 -15.17 29.11 -18.45
N GLY A 32 -13.89 29.48 -18.34
CA GLY A 32 -13.39 30.83 -18.60
C GLY A 32 -13.41 31.76 -17.39
N MET A 33 -13.91 31.30 -16.25
CA MET A 33 -13.92 32.04 -14.98
C MET A 33 -12.74 31.66 -14.07
N GLU A 34 -11.90 30.71 -14.46
CA GLU A 34 -10.71 30.35 -13.70
C GLU A 34 -9.68 31.49 -13.65
N SER A 35 -8.85 31.49 -12.61
CA SER A 35 -7.73 32.45 -12.49
C SER A 35 -6.42 31.77 -12.06
N GLU A 36 -5.30 32.38 -12.45
CA GLU A 36 -3.97 32.00 -11.97
C GLU A 36 -3.67 32.73 -10.65
N ALA A 37 -3.03 32.02 -9.72
CA ALA A 37 -2.51 32.59 -8.49
C ALA A 37 -1.21 31.88 -8.08
N GLU A 38 -0.58 32.40 -7.02
CA GLU A 38 0.58 31.78 -6.39
C GLU A 38 0.29 31.58 -4.91
N ILE A 39 0.57 30.39 -4.39
CA ILE A 39 0.47 30.08 -2.96
C ILE A 39 1.79 29.44 -2.52
N ALA A 40 2.48 30.08 -1.58
CA ALA A 40 3.77 29.62 -1.06
C ALA A 40 4.80 29.29 -2.17
N GLY A 41 4.90 30.14 -3.20
CA GLY A 41 5.81 29.95 -4.33
C GLY A 41 5.34 28.92 -5.37
N ARG A 42 4.13 28.36 -5.22
CA ARG A 42 3.57 27.34 -6.13
C ARG A 42 2.55 27.97 -7.06
N LYS A 43 2.70 27.72 -8.36
CA LYS A 43 1.71 28.13 -9.37
C LYS A 43 0.43 27.31 -9.22
N VAL A 44 -0.68 27.98 -8.94
CA VAL A 44 -2.00 27.35 -8.76
C VAL A 44 -3.06 27.96 -9.68
N TYR A 45 -4.12 27.18 -9.90
CA TYR A 45 -5.36 27.63 -10.50
C TYR A 45 -6.46 27.69 -9.45
N LYS A 46 -7.25 28.76 -9.48
CA LYS A 46 -8.52 28.89 -8.75
C LYS A 46 -9.66 28.62 -9.72
N VAL A 47 -10.49 27.64 -9.39
CA VAL A 47 -11.63 27.22 -10.19
C VAL A 47 -12.92 27.55 -9.43
N PRO A 48 -13.69 28.57 -9.84
CA PRO A 48 -14.94 28.91 -9.17
C PRO A 48 -15.94 27.76 -9.25
N ILE A 49 -16.43 27.34 -8.08
CA ILE A 49 -17.46 26.30 -7.87
C ILE A 49 -18.46 26.77 -6.80
N MET A 50 -19.49 25.96 -6.51
CA MET A 50 -20.55 26.38 -5.58
C MET A 50 -20.08 26.77 -4.17
N GLU A 51 -19.02 26.12 -3.65
CA GLU A 51 -18.51 26.42 -2.30
C GLU A 51 -17.54 27.63 -2.25
N GLY A 52 -17.12 28.15 -3.40
CA GLY A 52 -16.03 29.11 -3.51
C GLY A 52 -15.03 28.67 -4.58
N ASP A 53 -13.72 28.81 -4.31
CA ASP A 53 -12.67 28.42 -5.25
C ASP A 53 -12.10 27.04 -4.90
N PHE A 54 -12.16 26.09 -5.84
CA PHE A 54 -11.30 24.91 -5.79
C PHE A 54 -9.89 25.29 -6.24
N VAL A 55 -8.89 25.00 -5.41
CA VAL A 55 -7.49 25.33 -5.68
C VAL A 55 -6.72 24.08 -6.12
N THR A 56 -6.03 24.14 -7.25
CA THR A 56 -5.16 23.07 -7.73
C THR A 56 -3.82 23.60 -8.24
N GLU A 57 -2.72 23.01 -7.80
CA GLU A 57 -1.39 23.29 -8.35
C GLU A 57 -1.32 22.85 -9.83
N ASP A 58 -0.56 23.58 -10.64
CA ASP A 58 -0.46 23.40 -12.10
C ASP A 58 -0.13 21.95 -12.49
N ASN A 59 0.85 21.37 -11.80
CA ASN A 59 1.40 20.05 -12.08
C ASN A 59 1.30 19.11 -10.87
N ILE A 60 1.24 17.81 -11.16
CA ILE A 60 1.40 16.72 -10.19
C ILE A 60 2.54 15.83 -10.66
N GLY A 61 3.54 15.68 -9.80
CA GLY A 61 4.73 14.91 -10.06
C GLY A 61 4.52 13.40 -9.92
N ALA A 62 5.36 12.64 -10.61
CA ALA A 62 5.39 11.19 -10.54
C ALA A 62 6.81 10.64 -10.65
N VAL A 63 7.05 9.53 -9.98
CA VAL A 63 8.33 8.80 -10.02
C VAL A 63 8.07 7.32 -10.31
N ALA A 64 9.11 6.62 -10.75
CA ALA A 64 9.08 5.17 -10.85
C ALA A 64 9.20 4.56 -9.44
N GLY A 65 8.06 4.34 -8.79
CA GLY A 65 7.98 3.73 -7.47
C GLY A 65 8.12 2.20 -7.48
N ILE A 66 7.99 1.62 -6.29
CA ILE A 66 8.06 0.18 -6.06
C ILE A 66 6.71 -0.28 -5.49
N ALA A 67 6.20 -1.40 -6.02
CA ALA A 67 4.98 -2.02 -5.53
C ALA A 67 5.25 -3.45 -5.02
N GLY A 68 4.58 -3.83 -3.94
CA GLY A 68 4.58 -5.22 -3.45
C GLY A 68 5.66 -5.57 -2.43
N GLY A 69 6.25 -4.59 -1.74
CA GLY A 69 6.92 -4.88 -0.46
C GLY A 69 5.89 -5.51 0.47
N ASN A 70 6.23 -6.58 1.20
CA ASN A 70 5.24 -7.27 2.01
C ASN A 70 5.83 -8.07 3.16
N PHE A 71 5.01 -8.34 4.16
CA PHE A 71 5.25 -9.37 5.16
C PHE A 71 3.93 -10.00 5.61
N PHE A 72 4.03 -11.22 6.11
CA PHE A 72 2.91 -12.05 6.57
C PHE A 72 2.99 -12.19 8.08
N ILE A 73 1.83 -12.10 8.74
CA ILE A 73 1.67 -12.22 10.19
C ILE A 73 0.88 -13.49 10.47
N PHE A 74 1.48 -14.43 11.20
CA PHE A 74 0.85 -15.71 11.56
C PHE A 74 0.44 -15.66 13.03
N GLY A 75 -0.85 -15.82 13.31
CA GLY A 75 -1.40 -15.79 14.67
C GLY A 75 -2.08 -17.09 15.09
N ASP A 76 -2.12 -17.34 16.39
CA ASP A 76 -2.87 -18.45 17.00
C ASP A 76 -4.39 -18.31 16.89
N SER A 77 -4.88 -17.10 16.62
CA SER A 77 -6.27 -16.81 16.35
C SER A 77 -6.39 -15.73 15.28
N GLN A 78 -7.57 -15.64 14.66
CA GLN A 78 -7.87 -14.59 13.70
C GLN A 78 -7.71 -13.20 14.31
N MET A 79 -8.16 -12.99 15.54
CA MET A 79 -8.10 -11.68 16.17
C MET A 79 -6.67 -11.31 16.57
N SER A 80 -5.86 -12.26 17.05
CA SER A 80 -4.44 -12.00 17.33
C SER A 80 -3.72 -11.52 16.06
N ALA A 81 -3.93 -12.21 14.94
CA ALA A 81 -3.32 -11.84 13.66
C ALA A 81 -3.87 -10.51 13.10
N LEU A 82 -5.17 -10.25 13.24
CA LEU A 82 -5.80 -9.01 12.76
C LEU A 82 -5.34 -7.81 13.57
N THR A 83 -5.35 -7.89 14.90
CA THR A 83 -4.87 -6.81 15.77
C THR A 83 -3.39 -6.51 15.50
N ALA A 84 -2.56 -7.52 15.27
CA ALA A 84 -1.17 -7.33 14.85
C ALA A 84 -1.04 -6.65 13.47
N ALA A 85 -1.93 -6.95 12.54
CA ALA A 85 -1.99 -6.29 11.24
C ALA A 85 -2.43 -4.81 11.35
N GLU A 86 -3.42 -4.51 12.20
CA GLU A 86 -3.89 -3.14 12.46
C GLU A 86 -2.78 -2.28 13.05
N VAL A 87 -2.12 -2.72 14.14
CA VAL A 87 -1.02 -1.94 14.74
C VAL A 87 0.17 -1.78 13.80
N ALA A 88 0.38 -2.73 12.89
CA ALA A 88 1.40 -2.62 11.86
C ALA A 88 1.06 -1.55 10.82
N VAL A 89 -0.21 -1.49 10.38
CA VAL A 89 -0.67 -0.45 9.45
C VAL A 89 -0.59 0.93 10.11
N ASP A 90 -0.98 1.04 11.38
CA ASP A 90 -0.87 2.29 12.13
C ASP A 90 0.59 2.76 12.20
N ALA A 91 1.53 1.88 12.55
CA ALA A 91 2.96 2.21 12.56
C ALA A 91 3.51 2.60 11.19
N ILE A 92 3.04 1.95 10.11
CA ILE A 92 3.43 2.31 8.74
C ILE A 92 2.84 3.67 8.34
N SER A 93 1.64 4.01 8.81
CA SER A 93 0.95 5.26 8.46
C SER A 93 1.67 6.52 8.96
N GLU A 94 2.54 6.39 9.98
CA GLU A 94 3.38 7.46 10.50
C GLU A 94 4.62 7.72 9.63
N LEU A 95 4.91 6.85 8.65
CA LEU A 95 6.11 6.91 7.82
C LEU A 95 5.85 7.55 6.46
N GLU A 96 6.76 8.44 6.06
CA GLU A 96 6.70 9.10 4.77
C GLU A 96 7.07 8.14 3.61
N GLY A 97 6.47 8.40 2.44
CA GLY A 97 6.87 7.76 1.18
C GLY A 97 6.30 6.36 0.95
N THR A 98 5.41 5.87 1.81
CA THR A 98 4.74 4.58 1.63
C THR A 98 3.22 4.65 1.76
N ILE A 99 2.54 3.64 1.20
CA ILE A 99 1.12 3.39 1.40
C ILE A 99 0.86 1.89 1.56
N THR A 100 -0.20 1.53 2.27
CA THR A 100 -0.75 0.16 2.35
C THR A 100 -2.07 0.09 1.58
N PRO A 101 -2.09 -0.34 0.30
CA PRO A 101 -3.19 -0.03 -0.63
C PRO A 101 -4.43 -0.92 -0.50
N PHE A 102 -4.40 -1.92 0.37
CA PHE A 102 -5.53 -2.83 0.58
C PHE A 102 -6.57 -2.23 1.55
N PRO A 103 -7.80 -2.79 1.63
CA PRO A 103 -8.81 -2.32 2.58
C PRO A 103 -8.27 -2.31 4.01
N GLY A 104 -8.26 -1.13 4.65
CA GLY A 104 -7.68 -0.95 5.98
C GLY A 104 -6.16 -1.22 6.04
N GLY A 105 -5.47 -1.26 4.90
CA GLY A 105 -4.05 -1.63 4.79
C GLY A 105 -3.75 -3.13 4.82
N ILE A 106 -4.78 -3.99 4.88
CA ILE A 106 -4.62 -5.40 5.25
C ILE A 106 -5.13 -6.33 4.15
N VAL A 107 -4.33 -7.34 3.81
CA VAL A 107 -4.69 -8.43 2.89
C VAL A 107 -5.20 -9.63 3.68
N ALA A 108 -6.49 -9.93 3.55
CA ALA A 108 -7.10 -11.12 4.14
C ALA A 108 -7.05 -12.36 3.22
N SER A 109 -6.83 -12.18 1.92
CA SER A 109 -7.01 -13.24 0.93
C SER A 109 -5.73 -14.01 0.60
N GLY A 110 -4.63 -13.30 0.33
CA GLY A 110 -3.38 -13.87 -0.18
C GLY A 110 -3.53 -14.52 -1.56
N SER A 111 -2.55 -14.38 -2.45
CA SER A 111 -2.66 -14.96 -3.79
C SER A 111 -1.38 -15.63 -4.29
N LYS A 112 -1.55 -16.59 -5.21
CA LYS A 112 -0.49 -17.13 -6.05
C LYS A 112 -0.79 -16.83 -7.52
N SER A 113 0.26 -16.77 -8.33
CA SER A 113 0.14 -16.65 -9.78
C SER A 113 -0.49 -17.91 -10.38
N GLY A 114 -1.44 -17.73 -11.27
CA GLY A 114 -2.18 -18.80 -11.94
C GLY A 114 -3.10 -19.59 -11.02
N ALA A 115 -3.32 -20.86 -11.38
CA ALA A 115 -4.20 -21.78 -10.67
C ALA A 115 -3.78 -23.24 -10.88
N ASN A 116 -4.07 -24.11 -9.91
CA ASN A 116 -3.84 -25.55 -10.05
C ASN A 116 -4.92 -26.21 -10.91
N LYS A 117 -6.20 -25.89 -10.67
CA LYS A 117 -7.36 -26.47 -11.36
C LYS A 117 -7.92 -25.56 -12.46
N TYR A 118 -8.21 -24.30 -12.15
CA TYR A 118 -8.89 -23.36 -13.05
C TYR A 118 -7.89 -22.54 -13.87
N LYS A 119 -7.22 -23.16 -14.85
CA LYS A 119 -6.09 -22.59 -15.62
C LYS A 119 -6.38 -21.28 -16.36
N PHE A 120 -7.65 -20.92 -16.55
CA PHE A 120 -8.06 -19.63 -17.13
C PHE A 120 -7.93 -18.45 -16.16
N LEU A 121 -7.70 -18.69 -14.86
CA LEU A 121 -7.51 -17.65 -13.87
C LEU A 121 -6.05 -17.19 -13.79
N LYS A 122 -5.85 -15.87 -13.78
CA LYS A 122 -4.52 -15.24 -13.66
C LYS A 122 -3.93 -15.33 -12.25
N ALA A 123 -4.78 -15.36 -11.23
CA ALA A 123 -4.40 -15.52 -9.83
C ALA A 123 -5.49 -16.28 -9.07
N THR A 124 -5.10 -17.00 -8.03
CA THR A 124 -6.00 -17.71 -7.12
C THR A 124 -5.47 -17.64 -5.69
N ALA A 125 -6.30 -18.01 -4.70
CA ALA A 125 -5.86 -18.16 -3.32
C ALA A 125 -4.60 -19.03 -3.24
N ASN A 126 -3.66 -18.64 -2.37
CA ASN A 126 -2.46 -19.42 -2.14
C ASN A 126 -2.72 -20.47 -1.06
N GLU A 127 -3.13 -21.67 -1.47
CA GLU A 127 -3.55 -22.76 -0.59
C GLU A 127 -2.52 -23.14 0.46
N LYS A 128 -1.23 -22.90 0.18
CA LYS A 128 -0.15 -23.14 1.12
C LYS A 128 -0.26 -22.30 2.39
N PHE A 129 -0.90 -21.13 2.30
CA PHE A 129 -1.11 -20.20 3.40
C PHE A 129 -2.58 -20.11 3.83
N CYS A 130 -3.41 -21.13 3.56
CA CYS A 130 -4.82 -21.15 3.97
C CYS A 130 -5.02 -22.01 5.23
N PRO A 131 -5.18 -21.43 6.44
CA PRO A 131 -5.21 -22.20 7.69
C PRO A 131 -6.38 -23.19 7.78
N SER A 132 -7.55 -22.85 7.23
CA SER A 132 -8.77 -23.68 7.29
C SER A 132 -8.68 -25.00 6.52
N ILE A 133 -7.66 -25.15 5.66
CA ILE A 133 -7.43 -26.36 4.85
C ILE A 133 -6.00 -26.90 5.03
N LYS A 134 -5.27 -26.47 6.06
CA LYS A 134 -3.85 -26.82 6.25
C LYS A 134 -3.59 -28.33 6.26
N ASP A 135 -4.50 -29.12 6.81
CA ASP A 135 -4.39 -30.59 6.86
C ASP A 135 -4.73 -31.30 5.53
N LYS A 136 -5.29 -30.57 4.57
CA LYS A 136 -5.68 -31.07 3.24
C LYS A 136 -4.71 -30.65 2.14
N VAL A 137 -3.79 -29.74 2.45
CA VAL A 137 -2.82 -29.17 1.49
C VAL A 137 -1.46 -29.78 1.76
N GLU A 138 -0.94 -30.53 0.79
CA GLU A 138 0.43 -31.04 0.85
C GLU A 138 1.43 -29.88 0.93
N ASN A 139 2.41 -29.98 1.83
CA ASN A 139 3.41 -28.94 2.08
C ASN A 139 2.77 -27.58 2.41
N SER A 140 1.73 -27.57 3.25
CA SER A 140 1.21 -26.35 3.84
C SER A 140 2.32 -25.60 4.60
N GLU A 141 2.33 -24.28 4.45
CA GLU A 141 3.24 -23.36 5.14
C GLU A 141 2.66 -22.87 6.47
N ILE A 142 1.48 -23.37 6.86
CA ILE A 142 0.80 -23.02 8.09
C ILE A 142 1.24 -23.96 9.23
N PRO A 143 1.89 -23.44 10.29
CA PRO A 143 2.23 -24.22 11.48
C PRO A 143 0.98 -24.79 12.19
N ALA A 144 1.18 -25.84 12.99
CA ALA A 144 0.10 -26.51 13.72
C ALA A 144 -0.65 -25.57 14.68
N ASP A 145 0.07 -24.66 15.33
CA ASP A 145 -0.46 -23.69 16.31
C ASP A 145 -0.89 -22.35 15.70
N VAL A 146 -0.96 -22.25 14.36
CA VAL A 146 -1.46 -21.07 13.64
C VAL A 146 -2.86 -21.33 13.09
N ASN A 147 -3.76 -20.37 13.32
CA ASN A 147 -5.15 -20.45 12.86
C ASN A 147 -5.56 -19.28 11.95
N ALA A 148 -4.71 -18.26 11.79
CA ALA A 148 -4.93 -17.16 10.86
C ALA A 148 -3.63 -16.56 10.32
N VAL A 149 -3.69 -16.04 9.11
CA VAL A 149 -2.61 -15.29 8.48
C VAL A 149 -3.18 -14.04 7.83
N TYR A 150 -2.53 -12.91 8.05
CA TYR A 150 -2.75 -11.68 7.30
C TYR A 150 -1.47 -11.25 6.61
N GLU A 151 -1.59 -10.57 5.48
CA GLU A 151 -0.49 -9.98 4.75
C GLU A 151 -0.63 -8.46 4.77
N ILE A 152 0.50 -7.76 4.96
CA ILE A 152 0.60 -6.32 4.74
C ILE A 152 1.35 -6.11 3.43
N VAL A 153 0.73 -5.42 2.47
CA VAL A 153 1.38 -5.01 1.22
C VAL A 153 1.67 -3.53 1.29
N ILE A 154 2.87 -3.16 0.86
CA ILE A 154 3.44 -1.82 0.93
C ILE A 154 3.91 -1.43 -0.47
N ASN A 155 3.42 -0.30 -0.94
CA ASN A 155 4.00 0.41 -2.08
C ASN A 155 4.77 1.62 -1.56
N GLY A 156 5.84 2.00 -2.24
CA GLY A 156 6.67 3.12 -1.80
C GLY A 156 7.38 3.85 -2.93
N LEU A 157 7.87 5.05 -2.62
CA LEU A 157 8.63 5.89 -3.54
C LEU A 157 10.02 5.30 -3.84
N ASP A 158 10.63 4.64 -2.87
CA ASP A 158 11.95 4.04 -2.99
C ASP A 158 12.14 2.79 -2.09
N GLU A 159 13.30 2.14 -2.20
CA GLU A 159 13.61 0.96 -1.39
C GLU A 159 13.77 1.27 0.11
N ALA A 160 14.27 2.45 0.46
CA ALA A 160 14.58 2.80 1.84
C ALA A 160 13.29 2.99 2.65
N SER A 161 12.32 3.70 2.07
CA SER A 161 10.98 3.90 2.63
C SER A 161 10.23 2.56 2.79
N ILE A 162 10.30 1.64 1.81
CA ILE A 162 9.73 0.30 1.97
C ILE A 162 10.41 -0.50 3.08
N LYS A 163 11.75 -0.48 3.16
CA LYS A 163 12.50 -1.19 4.24
C LYS A 163 12.12 -0.64 5.61
N ALA A 164 12.01 0.68 5.76
CA ALA A 164 11.59 1.33 6.99
C ALA A 164 10.16 0.92 7.38
N ALA A 165 9.22 0.94 6.43
CA ALA A 165 7.84 0.51 6.65
C ALA A 165 7.73 -0.97 7.03
N MET A 166 8.45 -1.86 6.33
CA MET A 166 8.48 -3.28 6.69
C MET A 166 9.05 -3.49 8.08
N LYS A 167 10.14 -2.80 8.45
CA LYS A 167 10.74 -2.90 9.77
C LYS A 167 9.75 -2.45 10.87
N ALA A 168 9.22 -1.23 10.75
CA ALA A 168 8.32 -0.65 11.74
C ALA A 168 7.03 -1.47 11.89
N GLY A 169 6.43 -1.89 10.77
CA GLY A 169 5.24 -2.74 10.79
C GLY A 169 5.49 -4.10 11.46
N ILE A 170 6.65 -4.72 11.23
CA ILE A 170 7.02 -5.98 11.88
C ILE A 170 7.26 -5.77 13.37
N GLU A 171 8.03 -4.75 13.76
CA GLU A 171 8.29 -4.42 15.18
C GLU A 171 6.99 -4.18 15.94
N ALA A 172 6.03 -3.47 15.35
CA ALA A 172 4.71 -3.26 15.94
C ALA A 172 3.91 -4.57 16.02
N ALA A 173 3.83 -5.34 14.93
CA ALA A 173 3.05 -6.58 14.87
C ALA A 173 3.46 -7.60 15.93
N VAL A 174 4.77 -7.78 16.17
CA VAL A 174 5.28 -8.79 17.11
C VAL A 174 5.05 -8.43 18.59
N THR A 175 4.58 -7.22 18.89
CA THR A 175 4.19 -6.84 20.26
C THR A 175 2.85 -7.46 20.68
N VAL A 176 2.04 -7.89 19.72
CA VAL A 176 0.71 -8.45 19.99
C VAL A 176 0.84 -9.90 20.47
N PRO A 177 0.23 -10.26 21.62
CA PRO A 177 0.22 -11.64 22.09
C PRO A 177 -0.45 -12.60 21.08
N GLY A 178 0.12 -13.80 20.94
CA GLY A 178 -0.41 -14.84 20.06
C GLY A 178 0.18 -14.85 18.64
N ILE A 179 1.07 -13.91 18.31
CA ILE A 179 1.85 -13.97 17.07
C ILE A 179 2.92 -15.06 17.16
N LYS A 180 2.96 -15.91 16.13
CA LYS A 180 3.78 -17.13 16.08
C LYS A 180 4.94 -17.03 15.10
N LYS A 181 4.75 -16.30 14.01
CA LYS A 181 5.74 -16.22 12.93
C LYS A 181 5.52 -14.97 12.10
N ILE A 182 6.62 -14.38 11.66
CA ILE A 182 6.65 -13.40 10.56
C ILE A 182 7.30 -14.08 9.35
N SER A 183 6.75 -13.82 8.16
CA SER A 183 7.31 -14.29 6.89
C SER A 183 7.12 -13.22 5.81
N ALA A 184 7.49 -13.51 4.57
CA ALA A 184 7.17 -12.67 3.42
C ALA A 184 6.87 -13.53 2.19
N GLY A 185 5.95 -13.04 1.36
CA GLY A 185 5.62 -13.60 0.06
C GLY A 185 6.67 -13.23 -0.99
N ASN A 186 7.07 -14.21 -1.80
CA ASN A 186 7.94 -14.01 -2.94
C ASN A 186 7.58 -14.97 -4.08
N TYR A 187 8.08 -14.67 -5.29
CA TYR A 187 7.88 -15.49 -6.49
C TYR A 187 9.16 -16.22 -6.91
N GLY A 188 9.96 -16.67 -5.94
CA GLY A 188 11.23 -17.38 -6.17
C GLY A 188 12.30 -16.54 -6.87
N GLY A 189 12.24 -15.21 -6.75
CA GLY A 189 13.16 -14.28 -7.42
C GLY A 189 12.96 -14.15 -8.94
N LYS A 190 11.89 -14.73 -9.50
CA LYS A 190 11.67 -14.79 -10.97
C LYS A 190 10.77 -13.70 -11.54
N LEU A 191 10.12 -12.90 -10.69
CA LEU A 191 9.11 -11.93 -11.12
C LEU A 191 9.46 -10.48 -10.74
N GLY A 192 9.84 -10.24 -9.48
CA GLY A 192 10.16 -8.90 -8.98
C GLY A 192 11.64 -8.56 -9.13
N LYS A 193 11.92 -7.31 -9.52
CA LYS A 193 13.29 -6.73 -9.54
C LYS A 193 13.86 -6.55 -8.13
N TYR A 194 13.02 -6.18 -7.18
CA TYR A 194 13.41 -5.84 -5.80
C TYR A 194 13.22 -7.03 -4.87
N GLN A 195 14.15 -7.21 -3.93
CA GLN A 195 14.09 -8.25 -2.92
C GLN A 195 14.41 -7.64 -1.55
N PHE A 196 13.41 -7.64 -0.67
CA PHE A 196 13.53 -7.14 0.71
C PHE A 196 13.66 -8.33 1.65
N LYS A 197 14.89 -8.68 2.03
CA LYS A 197 15.15 -9.79 2.96
C LYS A 197 14.88 -9.33 4.38
N LEU A 198 13.98 -10.01 5.08
CA LEU A 198 13.55 -9.63 6.43
C LEU A 198 14.71 -9.55 7.44
N HIS A 199 15.69 -10.46 7.33
CA HIS A 199 16.85 -10.48 8.22
C HIS A 199 17.76 -9.26 8.04
N ASP A 200 17.74 -8.59 6.89
CA ASP A 200 18.57 -7.41 6.63
C ASP A 200 17.92 -6.12 7.18
N LEU A 201 16.72 -6.21 7.78
CA LEU A 201 16.00 -5.07 8.36
C LEU A 201 16.40 -4.81 9.83
N PHE A 202 17.07 -5.77 10.47
CA PHE A 202 17.37 -5.79 11.91
C PHE A 202 18.85 -6.04 12.14
#